data_AF-A0A932GPP8-F1
#
_entry.id   AF-A0A932GPP8-F1
#
_cell.length_a   1.000
_cell.length_b   1.000
_cell.length_c   1.000
_cell.angle_alpha   90.00
_cell.angle_beta   90.00
_cell.angle_gamma   90.00
#
_symmetry.space_group_name_H-M   'P 1'
#
loop_
_entity.id
_entity.type
_entity.pdbx_description
1 polymer ?
#
loop_
_entity_poly.entity_id
_entity_poly.type
_entity_poly.pdbx_seq_one_letter_code
_entity_poly.pdbx_strand_id
1 'polypeptide(L)'
;MKTVRHNGEKLSPKYTIQGSFFVLKVYQRPGRKGDVVHVVETTFQTGDRIISDGMTAEEAIGRMYSALPLAIESRELGERIR
;
A
#
# COMPACT_ATOMS: atom_id res chain seq x y z
N MET A 1 2.66 4.95 14.99
CA MET A 1 1.96 4.93 13.69
C MET A 1 2.76 5.75 12.68
N LYS A 2 3.59 5.12 11.83
CA LYS A 2 4.44 5.85 10.86
C LYS A 2 3.58 6.41 9.74
N THR A 3 3.77 7.69 9.41
CA THR A 3 2.96 8.37 8.40
C THR A 3 3.57 8.24 7.01
N VAL A 4 2.73 7.96 6.01
CA VAL A 4 3.15 7.98 4.60
C VAL A 4 3.45 9.43 4.22
N ARG A 5 4.69 9.67 3.74
CA ARG A 5 5.14 10.97 3.27
C ARG A 5 5.42 10.91 1.77
N HIS A 6 5.00 11.92 1.03
CA HIS A 6 5.38 12.11 -0.37
C HIS A 6 5.97 13.51 -0.52
N ASN A 7 7.19 13.63 -1.06
CA ASN A 7 7.92 14.90 -1.20
C ASN A 7 8.02 15.74 0.10
N GLY A 8 8.05 15.09 1.26
CA GLY A 8 8.08 15.75 2.57
C GLY A 8 6.71 16.07 3.16
N GLU A 9 5.63 16.00 2.37
CA GLU A 9 4.27 16.22 2.83
C GLU A 9 3.63 14.97 3.42
N LYS A 10 2.89 15.16 4.52
CA LYS A 10 2.22 14.11 5.26
C LYS A 10 0.87 13.84 4.59
N LEU A 11 0.71 12.67 3.96
CA LEU A 11 -0.57 12.29 3.36
C LEU A 11 -1.50 11.74 4.45
N SER A 12 -2.73 12.27 4.52
CA SER A 12 -3.81 11.70 5.33
C SER A 12 -4.60 10.69 4.50
N PRO A 13 -4.98 9.53 5.07
CA PRO A 13 -5.79 8.57 4.35
C PRO A 13 -7.18 9.15 4.13
N LYS A 14 -7.66 9.10 2.89
CA LYS A 14 -9.03 9.45 2.49
C LYS A 14 -10.04 8.47 3.08
N TYR A 15 -9.69 7.19 3.12
CA TYR A 15 -10.45 6.16 3.80
C TYR A 15 -9.55 5.00 4.22
N THR A 16 -10.01 4.26 5.22
CA THR A 16 -9.34 3.07 5.75
C THR A 16 -10.31 1.92 5.67
N ILE A 17 -9.87 0.78 5.14
CA ILE A 17 -10.65 -0.45 5.08
C ILE A 17 -9.95 -1.47 5.98
N GLN A 18 -10.67 -1.97 6.97
CA GLN A 18 -10.16 -2.97 7.89
C GLN A 18 -10.72 -4.33 7.47
N GLY A 19 -9.84 -5.20 6.97
CA GLY A 19 -10.13 -6.60 6.72
C GLY A 19 -9.71 -7.48 7.88
N SER A 20 -10.06 -8.77 7.81
CA SER A 20 -9.72 -9.74 8.85
C SER A 20 -8.22 -9.96 9.02
N PHE A 21 -7.44 -9.78 7.95
CA PHE A 21 -5.99 -10.10 7.92
C PHE A 21 -5.10 -8.91 7.54
N PHE A 22 -5.71 -7.77 7.18
CA PHE A 22 -5.00 -6.60 6.71
C PHE A 22 -5.76 -5.31 7.00
N VAL A 23 -5.03 -4.19 6.99
CA VAL A 23 -5.58 -2.83 6.99
C VAL A 23 -5.12 -2.14 5.71
N LEU A 24 -6.08 -1.70 4.90
CA LEU A 24 -5.85 -0.87 3.73
C LEU A 24 -6.05 0.60 4.10
N LYS A 25 -5.11 1.44 3.71
CA LYS A 25 -5.24 2.89 3.77
C LYS A 25 -5.10 3.46 2.38
N VAL A 26 -6.10 4.20 1.94
CA VAL A 26 -6.08 4.84 0.63
C VAL A 26 -5.78 6.31 0.78
N TYR A 27 -4.77 6.78 0.06
CA TYR A 27 -4.32 8.15 0.01
C TYR A 27 -4.54 8.67 -1.41
N GLN A 28 -4.71 9.98 -1.54
CA GLN A 28 -4.71 10.67 -2.82
C GLN A 28 -3.55 11.65 -2.83
N ARG A 29 -2.85 11.74 -3.97
CA ARG A 29 -1.81 12.74 -4.20
C ARG A 29 -1.93 13.33 -5.61
N PRO A 30 -1.49 14.57 -5.83
CA PRO A 30 -1.35 15.09 -7.18
C PRO A 30 -0.27 14.31 -7.94
N GLY A 31 -0.58 13.94 -9.17
CA GLY A 31 0.31 13.34 -10.16
C GLY A 31 1.05 14.41 -10.97
N ARG A 32 2.02 13.97 -11.79
CA ARG A 32 2.91 14.88 -12.54
C ARG A 32 2.21 15.75 -13.60
N LYS A 33 1.03 15.35 -14.07
CA LYS A 33 0.29 16.05 -15.13
C LYS A 33 -0.98 16.77 -14.63
N GLY A 34 -1.12 16.94 -13.31
CA GLY A 34 -2.34 17.47 -12.70
C GLY A 34 -3.42 16.41 -12.42
N ASP A 35 -3.20 15.16 -12.84
CA ASP A 35 -4.07 14.03 -12.51
C ASP A 35 -3.98 13.66 -11.02
N VAL A 36 -4.97 12.93 -10.49
CA VAL A 36 -4.92 12.40 -9.11
C VAL A 36 -4.39 10.97 -9.14
N VAL A 37 -3.36 10.69 -8.35
CA VAL A 37 -2.84 9.35 -8.12
C VAL A 37 -3.38 8.82 -6.80
N HIS A 38 -3.96 7.63 -6.83
CA HIS A 38 -4.39 6.90 -5.66
C HIS A 38 -3.24 6.02 -5.19
N VAL A 39 -2.92 6.09 -3.90
CA VAL A 39 -1.88 5.27 -3.27
C VAL A 39 -2.56 4.42 -2.21
N VAL A 40 -2.30 3.12 -2.22
CA VAL A 40 -2.87 2.16 -1.30
C VAL A 40 -1.72 1.58 -0.47
N GLU A 41 -1.77 1.79 0.83
CA GLU A 41 -0.89 1.13 1.80
C GLU A 41 -1.66 -0.02 2.44
N THR A 42 -1.20 -1.24 2.20
CA THR A 42 -1.73 -2.46 2.81
C THR A 42 -0.78 -2.89 3.91
N THR A 43 -1.26 -2.94 5.15
CA THR A 43 -0.50 -3.48 6.28
C THR A 43 -1.14 -4.81 6.69
N PHE A 44 -0.40 -5.90 6.59
CA PHE A 44 -0.83 -7.24 7.02
C PHE A 44 -0.62 -7.40 8.53
N GLN A 45 -1.39 -8.28 9.18
CA GLN A 45 -1.22 -8.60 10.61
C GLN A 45 0.19 -9.08 10.94
N THR A 46 0.83 -9.74 9.99
CA THR A 46 2.19 -10.22 10.06
C THR A 46 3.24 -9.11 10.15
N GLY A 47 2.84 -7.85 9.95
CA GLY A 47 3.69 -6.67 9.91
C GLY A 47 4.14 -6.27 8.50
N ASP A 48 3.90 -7.11 7.49
CA ASP A 48 4.27 -6.81 6.10
C ASP A 48 3.49 -5.63 5.56
N ARG A 49 4.13 -4.91 4.64
CA ARG A 49 3.55 -3.73 4.01
C ARG A 49 3.75 -3.76 2.51
N ILE A 50 2.64 -3.62 1.79
CA ILE A 50 2.63 -3.42 0.34
C ILE A 50 2.13 -2.01 0.07
N ILE A 51 2.87 -1.25 -0.73
CA ILE A 51 2.46 0.05 -1.22
C ILE A 51 2.28 -0.06 -2.73
N SER A 52 1.09 0.25 -3.20
CA SER A 52 0.77 0.28 -4.62
C SER A 52 0.13 1.61 -4.99
N ASP A 53 0.20 1.99 -6.26
CA ASP A 53 -0.42 3.19 -6.78
C ASP A 53 -1.11 2.96 -8.12
N GLY A 54 -2.10 3.79 -8.43
CA GLY A 54 -2.94 3.69 -9.61
C GLY A 54 -3.68 5.01 -9.90
N MET A 55 -4.27 5.12 -11.08
CA MET A 55 -5.08 6.28 -11.45
C MET A 55 -6.43 6.24 -10.73
N THR A 56 -6.91 5.05 -10.39
CA THR A 56 -8.06 4.84 -9.49
C THR A 56 -7.65 4.06 -8.25
N ALA A 57 -8.49 4.10 -7.21
CA ALA A 57 -8.24 3.31 -6.01
C ALA A 57 -8.37 1.81 -6.29
N GLU A 58 -9.32 1.41 -7.14
CA GLU A 58 -9.52 0.03 -7.57
C GLU A 58 -8.30 -0.50 -8.31
N GLU A 59 -7.69 0.31 -9.17
CA GLU A 59 -6.46 -0.06 -9.86
C GLU A 59 -5.30 -0.25 -8.86
N ALA A 60 -5.15 0.67 -7.92
CA ALA A 60 -4.12 0.56 -6.88
C ALA A 60 -4.33 -0.68 -6.00
N ILE A 61 -5.57 -0.99 -5.61
CA ILE A 61 -5.93 -2.22 -4.88
C ILE A 61 -5.67 -3.46 -5.75
N GLY A 62 -6.04 -3.45 -7.03
CA GLY A 62 -5.79 -4.54 -7.96
C GLY A 62 -4.29 -4.86 -8.08
N ARG A 63 -3.44 -3.84 -8.19
CA ARG A 63 -1.98 -3.98 -8.23
C ARG A 63 -1.40 -4.55 -6.93
N MET A 64 -2.01 -4.26 -5.77
CA MET A 64 -1.62 -4.90 -4.51
C MET A 64 -1.84 -6.42 -4.58
N TYR A 65 -2.95 -6.90 -5.15
CA TYR A 65 -3.19 -8.35 -5.28
C TYR A 65 -2.12 -9.03 -6.15
N SER A 66 -1.64 -8.36 -7.20
CA SER A 66 -0.53 -8.87 -8.02
C SER A 66 0.81 -8.91 -7.28
N ALA A 67 1.04 -8.00 -6.33
CA ALA A 67 2.26 -7.94 -5.54
C ALA A 67 2.27 -8.92 -4.34
N LEU A 68 1.09 -9.40 -3.92
CA LEU A 68 0.95 -10.23 -2.73
C LEU A 68 1.73 -11.55 -2.79
N PRO A 69 1.71 -12.34 -3.89
CA PRO A 69 2.52 -13.57 -3.97
C PRO A 69 4.01 -13.30 -3.77
N LEU A 70 4.54 -12.24 -4.38
CA LEU A 70 5.95 -11.85 -4.25
C LEU A 70 6.31 -11.45 -2.81
N ALA A 71 5.38 -10.79 -2.10
CA ALA A 71 5.59 -10.42 -0.70
C ALA A 71 5.65 -11.65 0.21
N ILE A 72 4.82 -12.66 -0.05
CA ILE A 72 4.82 -13.94 0.66
C ILE A 72 6.14 -14.68 0.42
N GLU A 73 6.54 -14.86 -0.84
CA GLU A 73 7.79 -15.52 -1.20
C GLU A 73 9.02 -14.80 -0.59
N SER A 74 9.03 -13.48 -0.62
CA SER A 74 10.12 -12.67 -0.03
C SER A 74 10.23 -12.88 1.49
N ARG A 75 9.12 -13.06 2.20
CA ARG A 75 9.11 -13.34 3.63
C ARG A 75 9.66 -14.73 3.91
N GLU A 76 9.16 -15.73 3.20
CA GLU A 76 9.60 -17.13 3.37
C GLU A 76 11.11 -17.25 3.15
N LEU A 77 11.65 -16.57 2.13
CA LEU A 77 13.09 -16.51 1.91
C LEU A 77 13.83 -15.85 3.09
N GLY A 78 13.30 -14.75 3.61
CA GLY A 78 13.89 -14.05 4.75
C GLY A 78 13.89 -14.86 6.04
N GLU A 79 12.86 -15.68 6.27
CA GLU A 79 12.78 -16.60 7.41
C GLU A 79 13.77 -17.76 7.29
N ARG A 80 14.08 -18.22 6.07
CA ARG A 80 15.05 -19.32 5.84
C ARG A 80 16.52 -18.92 6.01
N ILE A 81 16.83 -17.62 5.89
CA ILE A 81 18.20 -17.09 5.98
C ILE A 81 18.51 -16.58 7.41
N ARG A 82 17.49 -16.45 8.27
CA ARG A 82 17.65 -16.13 9.69
C ARG A 82 17.96 -17.36 10.52
#